data_AF-A0A5Q8CDG8-F1
#
_entry.id   AF-A0A5Q8CDG8-F1
#
_cell.length_a   1.000
_cell.length_b   1.000
_cell.length_c   1.000
_cell.angle_alpha   90.00
_cell.angle_beta   90.00
_cell.angle_gamma   90.00
#
_symmetry.space_group_name_H-M   'P 1'
#
loop_
_entity.id
_entity.type
_entity.pdbx_description
1 polymer ?
#
loop_
_entity_poly.entity_id
_entity_poly.type
_entity_poly.pdbx_seq_one_letter_code
_entity_poly.pdbx_strand_id
1 'polypeptide(L)'
;MNSRLSNATIAQLPGAIAIPRYDRGAVTPGIVHLGVGAFHRAHQAAYVDACLADGDTGWGIIGVSLRSPDTRDALSPQDGLY
;
A
#
# COMPACT_ATOMS: atom_id res chain seq x y z
N MET A 1 9.49 -20.49 -8.32
CA MET A 1 9.95 -19.34 -7.53
C MET A 1 8.71 -18.54 -7.16
N ASN A 2 8.41 -18.34 -5.87
CA ASN A 2 7.30 -17.46 -5.49
C ASN A 2 7.75 -16.02 -5.72
N SER A 3 7.21 -15.39 -6.76
CA SER A 3 7.42 -13.97 -7.02
C SER A 3 6.78 -13.17 -5.87
N ARG A 4 7.55 -12.27 -5.26
CA ARG A 4 7.05 -11.37 -4.21
C ARG A 4 5.96 -10.45 -4.80
N LEU A 5 4.93 -10.10 -4.02
CA LEU A 5 3.94 -9.10 -4.42
C LEU A 5 4.64 -7.76 -4.68
N SER A 6 4.41 -7.16 -5.85
CA SER A 6 4.94 -5.87 -6.27
C SER A 6 4.13 -5.35 -7.46
N ASN A 7 4.37 -4.13 -7.93
CA ASN A 7 3.75 -3.62 -9.16
C ASN A 7 4.04 -4.51 -10.38
N ALA A 8 5.21 -5.14 -10.43
CA ALA A 8 5.59 -6.01 -11.55
C ALA A 8 4.86 -7.37 -11.54
N THR A 9 4.36 -7.81 -10.39
CA THR A 9 3.80 -9.16 -10.20
C THR A 9 2.31 -9.15 -9.87
N ILE A 10 1.73 -8.00 -9.51
CA ILE A 10 0.32 -7.88 -9.10
C ILE A 10 -0.67 -8.36 -10.17
N ALA A 11 -0.33 -8.18 -11.45
CA ALA A 11 -1.15 -8.65 -12.57
C ALA A 11 -1.17 -10.19 -12.74
N GLN A 12 -0.29 -10.90 -12.03
CA GLN A 12 -0.16 -12.36 -12.09
C GLN A 12 -0.91 -13.07 -10.94
N LEU A 13 -1.55 -12.31 -10.04
CA LEU A 13 -2.29 -12.88 -8.93
C LEU A 13 -3.52 -13.66 -9.40
N PRO A 14 -3.95 -14.70 -8.66
CA PRO A 14 -5.21 -15.37 -8.93
C PRO A 14 -6.37 -14.37 -8.93
N GLY A 15 -7.32 -14.50 -9.85
CA GLY A 15 -8.43 -13.55 -10.02
C GLY A 15 -9.38 -13.44 -8.81
N ALA A 16 -9.26 -14.32 -7.81
CA ALA A 16 -9.98 -14.24 -6.54
C ALA A 16 -9.40 -13.18 -5.58
N ILE A 17 -8.16 -12.72 -5.81
CA ILE A 17 -7.50 -11.71 -4.97
C ILE A 17 -7.88 -10.32 -5.51
N ALA A 18 -8.47 -9.50 -4.66
CA ALA A 18 -8.73 -8.11 -4.98
C ALA A 18 -7.40 -7.35 -5.13
N ILE A 19 -7.33 -6.49 -6.14
CA ILE A 19 -6.20 -5.60 -6.41
C ILE A 19 -6.70 -4.15 -6.48
N PRO A 20 -5.84 -3.15 -6.25
CA PRO A 20 -6.20 -1.74 -6.42
C PRO A 20 -6.80 -1.48 -7.80
N ARG A 21 -7.93 -0.76 -7.84
CA ARG A 21 -8.69 -0.46 -9.07
C ARG A 21 -8.39 0.93 -9.63
N TYR A 22 -7.35 1.58 -9.13
CA TYR A 22 -6.92 2.93 -9.48
C TYR A 22 -5.46 2.91 -9.95
N ASP A 23 -5.06 3.93 -10.72
CA ASP A 23 -3.67 4.11 -11.10
C ASP A 23 -2.84 4.53 -9.89
N ARG A 24 -2.06 3.59 -9.35
CA ARG A 24 -1.17 3.84 -8.20
C ARG A 24 -0.12 4.92 -8.49
N GLY A 25 0.25 5.13 -9.76
CA GLY A 25 1.19 6.18 -10.17
C GLY A 25 0.61 7.59 -10.14
N ALA A 26 -0.73 7.72 -10.16
CA ALA A 26 -1.42 9.00 -10.06
C ALA A 26 -1.67 9.44 -8.60
N VAL A 27 -1.45 8.56 -7.62
CA VAL A 27 -1.65 8.86 -6.20
C VAL A 27 -0.54 9.78 -5.70
N THR A 28 -0.94 10.87 -5.07
CA THR A 28 -0.06 11.85 -4.45
C THR A 28 -0.14 11.78 -2.92
N PRO A 29 0.97 12.04 -2.20
CA PRO A 29 0.96 12.04 -0.74
C PRO A 29 0.05 13.12 -0.14
N GLY A 30 -0.83 12.73 0.78
CA GLY A 30 -1.62 13.65 1.61
C GLY A 30 -1.60 13.33 3.11
N ILE A 31 -1.09 12.16 3.49
CA ILE A 31 -1.02 11.70 4.89
C ILE A 31 0.40 11.25 5.20
N VAL A 32 0.94 11.69 6.34
CA VAL A 32 2.12 11.08 6.97
C VAL A 32 1.64 10.25 8.17
N HIS A 33 1.92 8.95 8.16
CA HIS A 33 1.54 8.06 9.26
C HIS A 33 2.76 7.61 10.07
N LEU A 34 2.76 7.91 11.37
CA LEU A 34 3.85 7.56 12.28
C LEU A 34 3.56 6.21 12.97
N GLY A 35 4.26 5.16 12.54
CA GLY A 35 4.10 3.80 13.07
C GLY A 35 3.24 2.91 12.18
N VAL A 36 3.87 2.25 11.21
CA VAL A 36 3.19 1.39 10.21
C VAL A 36 2.86 0.01 10.80
N GLY A 37 2.02 -0.02 11.83
CA GLY A 37 1.60 -1.25 12.51
C GLY A 37 0.52 -2.03 11.76
N ALA A 38 0.17 -3.21 12.29
CA ALA A 38 -0.90 -4.04 11.75
C ALA A 38 -2.26 -3.31 11.76
N PHE A 39 -2.58 -2.59 12.83
CA PHE A 39 -3.83 -1.83 12.94
C PHE A 39 -3.93 -0.74 11.86
N HIS A 40 -2.84 -0.02 11.60
CA HIS A 40 -2.83 1.01 10.57
C HIS A 40 -3.17 0.45 9.19
N ARG A 41 -2.49 -0.63 8.81
CA ARG A 41 -2.68 -1.31 7.53
C ARG A 41 -4.08 -1.91 7.39
N ALA A 42 -4.62 -2.49 8.46
CA ALA A 42 -5.94 -3.11 8.44
C ALA A 42 -7.13 -2.14 8.58
N HIS A 43 -6.88 -0.88 8.98
CA HIS A 43 -7.95 0.08 9.25
C HIS A 43 -7.79 1.37 8.45
N GLN A 44 -6.87 2.27 8.81
CA GLN A 44 -6.79 3.58 8.14
C GLN A 44 -6.39 3.45 6.68
N ALA A 45 -5.40 2.60 6.37
CA ALA A 45 -4.98 2.39 4.99
C ALA A 45 -6.07 1.71 4.14
N ALA A 46 -6.90 0.84 4.72
CA ALA A 46 -8.01 0.20 4.02
C ALA A 46 -9.09 1.22 3.59
N TYR A 47 -9.42 2.19 4.44
CA TYR A 47 -10.35 3.26 4.06
C TYR A 47 -9.75 4.22 3.03
N VAL A 48 -8.46 4.54 3.14
CA VAL A 48 -7.78 5.36 2.12
C VAL A 48 -7.77 4.64 0.77
N ASP A 49 -7.47 3.34 0.73
CA ASP A 49 -7.52 2.53 -0.49
C ASP A 49 -8.91 2.57 -1.14
N ALA A 50 -9.98 2.49 -0.34
CA ALA A 50 -11.35 2.63 -0.81
C ALA A 50 -11.63 4.03 -1.41
N CYS A 51 -11.20 5.11 -0.76
CA CYS A 51 -11.34 6.47 -1.31
C CYS A 51 -10.57 6.63 -2.64
N LEU A 52 -9.36 6.07 -2.72
CA LEU A 52 -8.56 6.10 -3.96
C LEU A 52 -9.26 5.31 -5.09
N ALA A 53 -9.91 4.19 -4.76
CA ALA A 53 -10.72 3.43 -5.70
C ALA A 53 -11.97 4.19 -6.19
N ASP A 54 -12.49 5.12 -5.39
CA ASP A 54 -13.62 6.00 -5.74
C ASP A 54 -13.19 7.26 -6.53
N GLY A 55 -11.90 7.40 -6.84
CA GLY A 55 -11.36 8.42 -7.74
C GLY A 55 -10.56 9.53 -7.07
N ASP A 56 -10.40 9.51 -5.75
CA ASP A 56 -9.47 10.40 -5.08
C ASP A 56 -8.01 10.05 -5.44
N THR A 57 -7.14 11.06 -5.48
CA THR A 57 -5.70 10.87 -5.71
C THR A 57 -4.83 11.58 -4.67
N GLY A 58 -5.41 12.46 -3.85
CA GLY A 58 -4.68 13.30 -2.89
C GLY A 58 -4.43 12.68 -1.52
N TRP A 59 -4.88 11.44 -1.27
CA TRP A 59 -4.86 10.83 0.06
C TRP A 59 -3.74 9.80 0.28
N GLY A 60 -2.72 9.77 -0.58
CA GLY A 60 -1.61 8.82 -0.46
C GLY A 60 -0.93 8.88 0.91
N ILE A 61 -0.54 7.70 1.42
CA ILE A 61 0.07 7.56 2.75
C ILE A 61 1.59 7.39 2.62
N ILE A 62 2.34 8.23 3.30
CA ILE A 62 3.77 8.04 3.58
C ILE A 62 3.89 7.42 4.97
N GLY A 63 4.26 6.14 5.03
CA GLY A 63 4.51 5.43 6.28
C GLY A 63 5.91 5.71 6.82
N VAL A 64 5.98 6.14 8.08
CA VAL A 64 7.25 6.42 8.79
C VAL A 64 7.38 5.49 9.98
N SER A 65 8.52 4.79 10.08
CA SER A 65 8.84 3.96 11.26
C SER A 65 9.95 4.64 12.05
N LEU A 66 9.65 5.00 13.30
CA LEU A 66 10.58 5.75 14.17
C LEU A 66 11.47 4.82 15.03
N ARG A 67 11.07 3.56 15.23
CA ARG A 67 11.75 2.61 16.14
C ARG A 67 12.59 1.56 15.43
N SER A 68 12.10 1.01 14.32
CA SER A 68 12.77 -0.04 13.55
C SER A 68 12.47 0.12 12.05
N PRO A 69 13.43 -0.18 11.16
CA PRO A 69 13.21 -0.19 9.72
C PRO A 69 12.46 -1.44 9.23
N ASP A 70 12.26 -2.49 10.04
CA ASP A 70 11.82 -3.82 9.57
C ASP A 70 10.55 -3.79 8.70
N THR A 71 9.55 -2.98 9.07
CA THR A 71 8.32 -2.86 8.27
C THR A 71 8.59 -2.14 6.94
N ARG A 72 9.43 -1.10 6.93
CA ARG A 72 9.86 -0.43 5.70
C ARG A 72 10.61 -1.42 4.81
N ASP A 73 11.52 -2.20 5.38
CA ASP A 73 12.35 -3.18 4.65
C ASP A 73 11.49 -4.32 4.10
N ALA A 74 10.42 -4.71 4.80
CA ALA A 74 9.46 -5.69 4.32
C ALA A 74 8.55 -5.16 3.19
N LEU A 75 8.16 -3.88 3.21
CA LEU A 75 7.23 -3.30 2.22
C LEU A 75 7.94 -2.69 1.00
N SER A 76 9.17 -2.21 1.16
CA SER A 76 9.94 -1.56 0.08
C SER A 76 10.10 -2.43 -1.17
N PRO A 77 10.49 -3.72 -1.11
CA PRO A 77 10.58 -4.56 -2.30
C PRO A 77 9.20 -4.95 -2.88
N GLN A 78 8.10 -4.52 -2.25
CA GLN A 78 6.73 -4.75 -2.70
C GLN A 78 6.07 -3.48 -3.25
N ASP A 79 6.85 -2.41 -3.46
CA ASP A 79 6.33 -1.10 -3.86
C ASP A 79 5.23 -0.58 -2.91
N GLY A 80 5.29 -0.95 -1.62
CA GLY A 80 4.29 -0.59 -0.62
C GLY A 80 3.01 -1.44 -0.61
N LEU A 81 2.88 -2.46 -1.46
CA LEU A 81 1.78 -3.44 -1.42
C LEU A 81 1.97 -4.43 -0.26
N TYR A 82 0.87 -4.98 0.27
CA TYR A 82 0.86 -6.01 1.32
C TYR A 82 -0.44 -6.81 1.34
#